data_AF-A0A523CW83-F1
#
_entry.id   AF-A0A523CW83-F1
#
_cell.length_a   1.000
_cell.length_b   1.000
_cell.length_c   1.000
_cell.angle_alpha   90.00
_cell.angle_beta   90.00
_cell.angle_gamma   90.00
#
_symmetry.space_group_name_H-M   'P 1'
#
loop_
_entity.id
_entity.type
_entity.pdbx_description
1 polymer ?
#
loop_
_entity_poly.entity_id
_entity_poly.type
_entity_poly.pdbx_seq_one_letter_code
_entity_poly.pdbx_strand_id
1 'polypeptide(L)'
;MAWVRFCSFWIYPSLACLLLFLSLQQSPPWKQLLWLIPWGWFIWSLLEYALHRFFFHWIPHHRRFKKIIRSLHVSHHGDSRNPDKILVRPIYSLPLSALFLGGFYTVTGSLFAASALLTGLWLGFLYYEFVHYRLHLSKADGGLLKYQRQGHFYHHFVDSNHCFGVTSPLWDWVFGTYRRITPH
;
A
#
# COMPACT_ATOMS: atom_id res chain seq x y z
N MET A 1 4.37 17.00 16.12
CA MET A 1 3.91 15.59 16.04
C MET A 1 4.10 14.98 14.64
N ALA A 2 5.22 15.21 13.94
CA ALA A 2 5.51 14.55 12.66
C ALA A 2 5.89 13.06 12.84
N TRP A 3 6.53 12.75 13.98
CA TRP A 3 6.95 11.39 14.35
C TRP A 3 5.82 10.35 14.35
N VAL A 4 4.68 10.70 14.95
CA VAL A 4 3.51 9.80 15.01
C VAL A 4 2.93 9.54 13.62
N ARG A 5 2.98 10.55 12.74
CA ARG A 5 2.40 10.49 11.40
C ARG A 5 3.16 9.51 10.51
N PHE A 6 4.49 9.54 10.53
CA PHE A 6 5.35 8.70 9.67
C PHE A 6 5.91 7.47 10.38
N CYS A 7 5.26 6.99 11.45
CA CYS A 7 5.74 5.83 12.20
C CYS A 7 5.93 4.57 11.34
N SER A 8 5.12 4.37 10.30
CA SER A 8 5.29 3.30 9.30
C SER A 8 6.70 3.25 8.71
N PHE A 9 7.29 4.41 8.40
CA PHE A 9 8.62 4.53 7.78
C PHE A 9 9.78 4.14 8.72
N TRP A 10 9.50 3.94 10.00
CA TRP A 10 10.46 3.43 10.99
C TRP A 10 10.15 1.99 11.38
N ILE A 11 8.86 1.67 11.58
CA ILE A 11 8.41 0.34 12.00
C ILE A 11 8.74 -0.71 10.95
N TYR A 12 8.31 -0.53 9.70
CA TYR A 12 8.44 -1.57 8.68
C TYR A 12 9.89 -1.83 8.27
N PRO A 13 10.75 -0.82 8.06
CA PRO A 13 12.16 -1.08 7.78
C PRO A 13 12.87 -1.77 8.96
N SER A 14 12.56 -1.38 10.21
CA SER A 14 13.15 -2.02 11.40
C SER A 14 12.72 -3.49 11.51
N LEU A 15 11.44 -3.79 11.28
CA LEU A 15 10.94 -5.16 11.27
C LEU A 15 11.52 -5.97 10.10
N ALA A 16 11.70 -5.37 8.91
CA ALA A 16 12.32 -6.03 7.77
C ALA A 16 13.76 -6.43 8.08
N CYS A 17 14.55 -5.49 8.61
CA CYS A 17 15.92 -5.74 9.04
C CYS A 17 15.97 -6.85 10.11
N LEU A 18 15.08 -6.81 11.11
CA LEU A 18 15.02 -7.83 12.15
C LEU A 18 14.70 -9.22 11.60
N LEU A 19 13.63 -9.34 10.80
CA LEU A 19 13.20 -10.64 10.25
C LEU A 19 14.26 -11.22 9.31
N LEU A 20 14.83 -10.40 8.43
CA LEU A 20 15.92 -10.82 7.55
C LEU A 20 17.14 -11.24 8.37
N PHE A 21 17.56 -10.45 9.37
CA PHE A 21 18.68 -10.79 10.24
C PHE A 21 18.49 -12.13 10.97
N LEU A 22 17.32 -12.35 11.58
CA LEU A 22 17.01 -13.61 12.27
C LEU A 22 17.01 -14.80 11.30
N SER A 23 16.58 -14.59 10.05
CA SER A 23 16.58 -15.63 9.03
C SER A 23 17.97 -15.93 8.42
N LEU A 24 18.92 -15.00 8.52
CA LEU A 24 20.30 -15.20 8.06
C LEU A 24 21.08 -16.24 8.89
N GLN A 25 20.66 -16.50 10.13
CA GLN A 25 21.24 -17.54 10.98
C GLN A 25 21.13 -18.95 10.39
N GLN A 26 20.28 -19.13 9.36
CA GLN A 26 20.05 -20.40 8.68
C GLN A 26 20.89 -20.58 7.41
N SER A 27 21.90 -19.73 7.17
CA SER A 27 22.72 -19.70 5.94
C SER A 27 21.88 -19.75 4.64
N PRO A 28 20.86 -18.88 4.50
CA PRO A 28 19.95 -18.93 3.38
C PRO A 28 20.62 -18.50 2.06
N PRO A 29 20.07 -18.92 0.91
CA PRO A 29 20.55 -18.49 -0.41
C PRO A 29 20.22 -17.00 -0.64
N TRP A 30 21.07 -16.11 -0.13
CA TRP A 30 20.84 -14.64 -0.12
C TRP A 30 20.56 -14.03 -1.49
N LYS A 31 21.05 -14.65 -2.58
CA LYS A 31 20.75 -14.24 -3.97
C LYS A 31 19.24 -14.26 -4.27
N GLN A 32 18.45 -15.03 -3.52
CA GLN A 32 17.00 -15.05 -3.69
C GLN A 32 16.32 -13.70 -3.38
N LEU A 33 16.95 -12.84 -2.60
CA LEU A 33 16.44 -11.49 -2.33
C LEU A 33 16.22 -10.68 -3.62
N LEU A 34 17.07 -10.90 -4.64
CA LEU A 34 17.02 -10.17 -5.91
C LEU A 34 15.72 -10.38 -6.68
N TRP A 35 14.97 -11.46 -6.41
CA TRP A 35 13.69 -11.72 -7.05
C TRP A 35 12.52 -11.77 -6.05
N LEU A 36 12.72 -12.27 -4.84
CA LEU A 36 11.67 -12.32 -3.82
C LEU A 36 11.19 -10.93 -3.40
N ILE A 37 12.09 -9.96 -3.22
CA ILE A 37 11.70 -8.60 -2.85
C ILE A 37 10.89 -7.93 -3.98
N PRO A 38 11.33 -7.94 -5.26
CA PRO A 38 10.50 -7.46 -6.36
C PRO A 38 9.15 -8.16 -6.48
N TRP A 39 9.08 -9.48 -6.26
CA TRP A 39 7.81 -10.20 -6.24
C TRP A 39 6.89 -9.75 -5.10
N GLY A 40 7.44 -9.53 -3.90
CA GLY A 40 6.70 -8.94 -2.79
C GLY A 40 6.10 -7.58 -3.12
N TRP A 41 6.87 -6.71 -3.78
CA TRP A 41 6.40 -5.42 -4.26
C TRP A 41 5.30 -5.57 -5.31
N PHE A 42 5.45 -6.49 -6.25
CA PHE A 42 4.45 -6.78 -7.25
C PHE A 42 3.14 -7.26 -6.61
N ILE A 43 3.21 -8.15 -5.62
CA ILE A 43 2.06 -8.57 -4.80
C ILE A 43 1.41 -7.38 -4.11
N TRP A 44 2.20 -6.47 -3.52
CA TRP A 44 1.67 -5.23 -2.95
C TRP A 44 0.89 -4.42 -3.98
N SER A 45 1.40 -4.25 -5.21
CA SER A 45 0.69 -3.45 -6.22
C SER A 45 -0.71 -3.98 -6.54
N LEU A 46 -0.88 -5.32 -6.54
CA LEU A 46 -2.18 -5.95 -6.70
C LEU A 46 -3.05 -5.79 -5.44
N LEU A 47 -2.44 -5.93 -4.26
CA LEU A 47 -3.12 -5.74 -2.99
C LEU A 47 -3.62 -4.31 -2.81
N GLU A 48 -2.83 -3.30 -3.19
CA GLU A 48 -3.23 -1.89 -3.23
C GLU A 48 -4.52 -1.74 -4.03
N TYR A 49 -4.53 -2.24 -5.26
CA TYR A 49 -5.71 -2.18 -6.12
C TYR A 49 -6.92 -2.90 -5.50
N ALA A 50 -6.71 -4.13 -5.00
CA ALA A 50 -7.79 -4.95 -4.45
C ALA A 50 -8.37 -4.36 -3.16
N LEU A 51 -7.52 -3.89 -2.24
CA LEU A 51 -7.95 -3.22 -1.02
C LEU A 51 -8.70 -1.94 -1.35
N HIS A 52 -8.16 -1.12 -2.25
CA HIS A 52 -8.79 0.15 -2.61
C HIS A 52 -10.16 -0.07 -3.25
N ARG A 53 -10.26 -0.97 -4.23
CA ARG A 53 -11.51 -1.25 -4.94
C ARG A 53 -12.54 -1.98 -4.08
N PHE A 54 -12.16 -3.08 -3.44
CA PHE A 54 -13.12 -4.01 -2.84
C PHE A 54 -13.30 -3.84 -1.34
N PHE A 55 -12.28 -3.37 -0.61
CA PHE A 55 -12.36 -3.26 0.84
C PHE A 55 -12.63 -1.83 1.30
N PHE A 56 -11.92 -0.85 0.75
CA PHE A 56 -12.01 0.55 1.17
C PHE A 56 -13.28 1.25 0.68
N HIS A 57 -13.83 0.84 -0.47
CA HIS A 57 -15.12 1.30 -0.99
C HIS A 57 -16.31 0.40 -0.60
N TRP A 58 -16.08 -0.61 0.24
CA TRP A 58 -17.17 -1.43 0.76
C TRP A 58 -17.99 -0.69 1.83
N ILE A 59 -19.31 -0.86 1.80
CA ILE A 59 -20.25 -0.28 2.76
C ILE A 59 -20.76 -1.39 3.70
N PRO A 60 -20.05 -1.69 4.81
CA PRO A 60 -20.45 -2.75 5.72
C PRO A 60 -21.61 -2.32 6.62
N HIS A 61 -22.51 -3.27 6.92
CA HIS A 61 -23.56 -3.08 7.94
C HIS A 61 -23.00 -3.10 9.37
N HIS A 62 -21.97 -3.90 9.64
CA HIS A 62 -21.44 -4.10 10.98
C HIS A 62 -20.58 -2.92 11.46
N ARG A 63 -20.88 -2.39 12.66
CA ARG A 63 -20.31 -1.13 13.20
C ARG A 63 -18.78 -1.12 13.27
N ARG A 64 -18.15 -2.25 13.61
CA ARG A 64 -16.68 -2.32 13.71
C ARG A 64 -16.01 -2.13 12.35
N PHE A 65 -16.48 -2.81 11.32
CA PHE A 65 -15.93 -2.68 9.96
C PHE A 65 -16.18 -1.27 9.40
N LYS A 66 -17.35 -0.69 9.66
CA LYS A 66 -17.64 0.70 9.29
C LYS A 66 -16.63 1.68 9.89
N LYS A 67 -16.23 1.49 11.15
CA LYS A 67 -15.20 2.32 11.81
C LYS A 67 -13.82 2.12 11.19
N ILE A 68 -13.43 0.88 10.89
CA ILE A 68 -12.14 0.56 10.26
C ILE A 68 -12.04 1.19 8.88
N ILE A 69 -13.00 0.90 7.99
CA ILE A 69 -13.02 1.44 6.62
C ILE A 69 -13.10 2.98 6.64
N ARG A 70 -13.84 3.56 7.57
CA ARG A 70 -13.86 5.02 7.75
C ARG A 70 -12.48 5.58 8.11
N SER A 71 -11.75 4.92 8.98
CA SER A 71 -10.40 5.34 9.36
C SER A 71 -9.38 5.13 8.24
N LEU A 72 -9.55 4.10 7.41
CA LEU A 72 -8.61 3.75 6.35
C LEU A 72 -8.83 4.57 5.07
N HIS A 73 -10.08 4.98 4.78
CA HIS A 73 -10.40 5.56 3.48
C HIS A 73 -11.51 6.62 3.48
N VAL A 74 -12.68 6.34 4.07
CA VAL A 74 -13.84 7.25 3.90
C VAL A 74 -13.57 8.63 4.51
N SER A 75 -12.85 8.69 5.65
CA SER A 75 -12.48 9.97 6.26
C SER A 75 -11.51 10.77 5.41
N HIS A 76 -10.66 10.10 4.62
CA HIS A 76 -9.75 10.73 3.68
C HIS A 76 -10.50 11.32 2.48
N HIS A 77 -11.47 10.59 1.91
CA HIS A 77 -12.33 11.14 0.86
C HIS A 77 -13.09 12.39 1.31
N GLY A 78 -13.55 12.43 2.56
CA GLY A 78 -14.26 13.59 3.11
C GLY A 78 -13.37 14.80 3.45
N ASP A 79 -12.06 14.61 3.63
CA ASP A 79 -11.11 15.66 4.03
C ASP A 79 -9.70 15.33 3.52
N SER A 80 -9.54 15.40 2.19
CA SER A 80 -8.36 14.89 1.49
C SER A 80 -7.09 15.71 1.71
N ARG A 81 -7.22 16.96 2.19
CA ARG A 81 -6.09 17.85 2.53
C ARG A 81 -5.62 17.71 3.97
N ASN A 82 -6.29 16.91 4.79
CA ASN A 82 -5.87 16.70 6.17
C ASN A 82 -4.77 15.64 6.26
N PRO A 83 -3.53 16.01 6.63
CA PRO A 83 -2.40 15.08 6.64
C PRO A 83 -2.54 13.93 7.64
N ASP A 84 -3.39 14.04 8.65
CA ASP A 84 -3.59 12.99 9.66
C ASP A 84 -4.57 11.89 9.21
N LYS A 85 -5.17 12.06 8.03
CA LYS A 85 -6.14 11.11 7.45
C LYS A 85 -5.63 10.39 6.20
N ILE A 86 -4.42 10.70 5.74
CA ILE A 86 -3.86 10.12 4.50
C ILE A 86 -3.14 8.80 4.80
N LEU A 87 -2.28 8.79 5.82
CA LEU A 87 -1.42 7.65 6.13
C LEU A 87 -2.17 6.58 6.92
N VAL A 88 -1.80 5.33 6.67
CA VAL A 88 -2.42 4.18 7.32
C VAL A 88 -1.82 4.02 8.71
N ARG A 89 -2.69 3.87 9.71
CA ARG A 89 -2.24 3.61 11.09
C ARG A 89 -1.69 2.17 11.20
N PRO A 90 -0.49 1.95 11.76
CA PRO A 90 0.12 0.62 11.88
C PRO A 90 -0.75 -0.45 12.56
N ILE A 91 -1.67 -0.05 13.45
CA ILE A 91 -2.61 -0.96 14.10
C ILE A 91 -3.49 -1.75 13.11
N TYR A 92 -3.72 -1.21 11.90
CA TYR A 92 -4.49 -1.90 10.86
C TYR A 92 -3.62 -2.76 9.95
N SER A 93 -2.40 -2.31 9.65
CA SER A 93 -1.49 -2.97 8.71
C SER A 93 -0.57 -4.01 9.36
N LEU A 94 -0.27 -3.93 10.66
CA LEU A 94 0.53 -4.94 11.38
C LEU A 94 -0.16 -6.32 11.46
N PRO A 95 -1.47 -6.43 11.80
CA PRO A 95 -2.17 -7.72 11.76
C PRO A 95 -2.16 -8.31 10.35
N LEU A 96 -2.36 -7.48 9.32
CA LEU A 96 -2.30 -7.94 7.92
C LEU A 96 -0.88 -8.41 7.56
N SER A 97 0.17 -7.74 8.05
CA SER A 97 1.56 -8.14 7.86
C SER A 97 1.85 -9.51 8.47
N ALA A 98 1.32 -9.81 9.66
CA ALA A 98 1.47 -11.12 10.29
C ALA A 98 0.76 -12.22 9.48
N LEU A 99 -0.43 -11.92 8.93
CA LEU A 99 -1.15 -12.84 8.04
C LEU A 99 -0.34 -13.13 6.76
N PHE A 100 0.25 -12.10 6.14
CA PHE A 100 1.11 -12.29 4.96
C PHE A 100 2.39 -13.06 5.30
N LEU A 101 3.03 -12.80 6.43
CA LEU A 101 4.19 -13.58 6.87
C LEU A 101 3.86 -15.07 6.99
N GLY A 102 2.75 -15.38 7.67
CA GLY A 102 2.26 -16.76 7.82
C GLY A 102 1.91 -17.40 6.48
N GLY A 103 1.19 -16.68 5.61
CA GLY A 103 0.84 -17.16 4.28
C GLY A 103 2.06 -17.44 3.40
N PHE A 104 3.01 -16.52 3.34
CA PHE A 104 4.25 -16.71 2.60
C PHE A 104 5.09 -17.85 3.20
N TYR A 105 5.13 -18.00 4.51
CA TYR A 105 5.81 -19.12 5.16
C TYR A 105 5.16 -20.45 4.79
N THR A 106 3.83 -20.56 4.82
CA THR A 106 3.10 -21.77 4.42
C THR A 106 3.39 -22.16 2.97
N VAL A 107 3.49 -21.18 2.06
CA VAL A 107 3.77 -21.45 0.64
C VAL A 107 5.24 -21.79 0.38
N THR A 108 6.17 -21.12 1.05
CA THR A 108 7.60 -21.24 0.76
C THR A 108 8.33 -22.25 1.64
N GLY A 109 7.76 -22.62 2.79
CA GLY A 109 8.43 -23.41 3.83
C GLY A 109 9.67 -22.76 4.43
N SER A 110 9.94 -21.47 4.13
CA SER A 110 11.18 -20.80 4.49
C SER A 110 10.91 -19.44 5.11
N LEU A 111 11.34 -19.25 6.36
CA LEU A 111 11.22 -17.97 7.04
C LEU A 111 12.03 -16.89 6.31
N PHE A 112 13.17 -17.23 5.72
CA PHE A 112 13.94 -16.31 4.89
C PHE A 112 13.15 -15.84 3.67
N ALA A 113 12.60 -16.78 2.89
CA ALA A 113 11.86 -16.42 1.69
C ALA A 113 10.58 -15.63 2.00
N ALA A 114 9.86 -16.02 3.06
CA ALA A 114 8.69 -15.32 3.54
C ALA A 114 9.01 -13.90 4.01
N SER A 115 10.10 -13.72 4.74
CA SER A 115 10.58 -12.41 5.20
C SER A 115 11.00 -11.52 4.03
N ALA A 116 11.62 -12.08 2.99
CA ALA A 116 12.01 -11.34 1.78
C ALA A 116 10.78 -10.87 0.97
N LEU A 117 9.78 -11.74 0.78
CA LEU A 117 8.50 -11.37 0.16
C LEU A 117 7.78 -10.29 0.96
N LEU A 118 7.70 -10.44 2.29
CA LEU A 118 7.09 -9.45 3.17
C LEU A 118 7.84 -8.11 3.13
N THR A 119 9.17 -8.14 3.05
CA THR A 119 9.99 -6.94 2.87
C THR A 119 9.64 -6.22 1.58
N GLY A 120 9.51 -6.95 0.47
CA GLY A 120 9.04 -6.40 -0.80
C GLY A 120 7.64 -5.79 -0.70
N LEU A 121 6.73 -6.48 -0.02
CA LEU A 121 5.35 -6.01 0.21
C LEU A 121 5.34 -4.71 1.02
N TRP A 122 6.14 -4.61 2.08
CA TRP A 122 6.28 -3.39 2.87
C TRP A 122 6.93 -2.24 2.10
N LEU A 123 7.93 -2.52 1.27
CA LEU A 123 8.54 -1.49 0.42
C LEU A 123 7.51 -0.90 -0.56
N GLY A 124 6.68 -1.75 -1.17
CA GLY A 124 5.54 -1.31 -1.98
C GLY A 124 4.54 -0.47 -1.18
N PHE A 125 4.17 -0.92 0.02
CA PHE A 125 3.27 -0.20 0.92
C PHE A 125 3.80 1.19 1.32
N LEU A 126 5.07 1.29 1.69
CA LEU A 126 5.69 2.58 2.03
C LEU A 126 5.79 3.51 0.82
N TYR A 127 6.04 2.96 -0.37
CA TYR A 127 5.98 3.74 -1.61
C TYR A 127 4.57 4.26 -1.88
N TYR A 128 3.54 3.43 -1.67
CA TYR A 128 2.15 3.87 -1.73
C TYR A 128 1.87 5.02 -0.75
N GLU A 129 2.24 4.88 0.53
CA GLU A 129 2.05 5.93 1.54
C GLU A 129 2.74 7.23 1.13
N PHE A 130 3.97 7.14 0.65
CA PHE A 130 4.74 8.29 0.17
C PHE A 130 4.07 8.98 -1.03
N VAL A 131 3.74 8.21 -2.07
CA VAL A 131 3.10 8.74 -3.28
C VAL A 131 1.77 9.38 -2.90
N HIS A 132 0.89 8.66 -2.22
CA HIS A 132 -0.44 9.14 -1.81
C HIS A 132 -0.38 10.44 -1.01
N TYR A 133 0.56 10.54 -0.07
CA TYR A 133 0.83 11.77 0.68
C TYR A 133 1.29 12.91 -0.22
N ARG A 134 2.23 12.66 -1.14
CA ARG A 134 2.71 13.65 -2.12
C ARG A 134 1.58 14.13 -3.03
N LEU A 135 0.70 13.24 -3.52
CA LEU A 135 -0.38 13.61 -4.46
C LEU A 135 -1.34 14.64 -3.84
N HIS A 136 -1.63 14.50 -2.54
CA HIS A 136 -2.58 15.38 -1.84
C HIS A 136 -1.97 16.65 -1.27
N LEU A 137 -0.75 16.58 -0.75
CA LEU A 137 -0.18 17.68 0.05
C LEU A 137 0.97 18.44 -0.62
N SER A 138 1.45 17.98 -1.77
CA SER A 138 2.49 18.67 -2.52
C SER A 138 2.04 19.03 -3.93
N LYS A 139 2.78 19.91 -4.59
CA LYS A 139 2.65 20.08 -6.03
C LYS A 139 3.23 18.83 -6.71
N ALA A 140 2.50 18.31 -7.70
CA ALA A 140 2.96 17.18 -8.50
C ALA A 140 3.62 17.75 -9.75
N ASP A 141 4.90 18.08 -9.60
CA ASP A 141 5.66 18.82 -10.60
C ASP A 141 6.16 17.87 -11.71
N GLY A 142 5.26 17.56 -12.64
CA GLY A 142 5.57 16.82 -13.86
C GLY A 142 5.76 15.31 -13.71
N GLY A 143 6.07 14.66 -14.83
CA GLY A 143 6.41 13.23 -14.91
C GLY A 143 5.35 12.29 -14.33
N LEU A 144 5.84 11.22 -13.67
CA LEU A 144 5.04 10.15 -13.09
C LEU A 144 4.09 10.65 -11.99
N LEU A 145 4.55 11.53 -11.10
CA LEU A 145 3.72 12.06 -10.01
C LEU A 145 2.53 12.87 -10.54
N LYS A 146 2.70 13.64 -11.63
CA LYS A 146 1.59 14.36 -12.27
C LYS A 146 0.56 13.37 -12.82
N TYR A 147 1.00 12.30 -13.47
CA TYR A 147 0.12 11.28 -14.02
C TYR A 147 -0.64 10.51 -12.92
N GLN A 148 0.06 10.06 -11.87
CA GLN A 148 -0.56 9.43 -10.69
C GLN A 148 -1.57 10.38 -10.03
N ARG A 149 -1.22 11.67 -9.89
CA ARG A 149 -2.12 12.68 -9.31
C ARG A 149 -3.39 12.81 -10.12
N GLN A 150 -3.27 12.88 -11.45
CA GLN A 150 -4.44 12.95 -12.31
C GLN A 150 -5.36 11.76 -12.03
N GLY A 151 -4.86 10.52 -12.14
CA GLY A 151 -5.64 9.30 -11.88
C GLY A 151 -6.34 9.32 -10.51
N HIS A 152 -5.56 9.60 -9.47
CA HIS A 152 -6.07 9.65 -8.10
C HIS A 152 -7.07 10.79 -7.86
N PHE A 153 -6.91 11.93 -8.53
CA PHE A 153 -7.83 13.06 -8.40
C PHE A 153 -9.12 12.84 -9.18
N TYR A 154 -9.07 12.13 -10.31
CA TYR A 154 -10.27 11.63 -10.97
C TYR A 154 -11.06 10.73 -10.02
N HIS A 155 -10.38 9.82 -9.34
CA HIS A 155 -10.99 8.96 -8.32
C HIS A 155 -11.65 9.76 -7.18
N HIS A 156 -10.95 10.78 -6.65
CA HIS A 156 -11.47 11.57 -5.53
C HIS A 156 -12.62 12.51 -5.91
N PHE A 157 -12.56 13.13 -7.09
CA PHE A 157 -13.36 14.32 -7.40
C PHE A 157 -14.28 14.16 -8.61
N VAL A 158 -14.13 13.08 -9.40
CA VAL A 158 -14.96 12.82 -10.58
C VAL A 158 -15.79 11.55 -10.36
N ASP A 159 -15.15 10.39 -10.18
CA ASP A 159 -15.84 9.12 -9.96
C ASP A 159 -14.97 8.16 -9.15
N SER A 160 -15.40 7.89 -7.92
CA SER A 160 -14.72 7.01 -6.97
C SER A 160 -14.83 5.51 -7.31
N ASN A 161 -15.51 5.14 -8.40
CA ASN A 161 -15.57 3.76 -8.88
C ASN A 161 -14.53 3.43 -9.97
N HIS A 162 -13.59 4.34 -10.24
CA HIS A 162 -12.54 4.18 -11.25
C HIS A 162 -11.18 4.66 -10.73
N CYS A 163 -10.10 4.30 -11.43
CA CYS A 163 -8.73 4.70 -11.11
C CYS A 163 -8.32 4.37 -9.66
N PHE A 164 -8.45 3.10 -9.28
CA PHE A 164 -8.13 2.63 -7.92
C PHE A 164 -6.62 2.52 -7.67
N GLY A 165 -5.80 2.41 -8.70
CA GLY A 165 -4.35 2.40 -8.58
C GLY A 165 -3.81 3.79 -8.25
N VAL A 166 -3.21 3.95 -7.07
CA VAL A 166 -2.59 5.21 -6.63
C VAL A 166 -1.14 5.27 -7.09
N THR A 167 -0.40 4.16 -6.99
CA THR A 167 1.00 4.06 -7.39
C THR A 167 1.16 3.77 -8.88
N SER A 168 0.22 3.07 -9.51
CA SER A 168 0.28 2.66 -10.91
C SER A 168 -1.11 2.32 -11.46
N PRO A 169 -1.42 2.65 -12.73
CA PRO A 169 -2.67 2.28 -13.38
C PRO A 169 -2.70 0.81 -13.87
N LEU A 170 -1.63 0.03 -13.63
CA LEU A 170 -1.47 -1.32 -14.18
C LEU A 170 -2.72 -2.17 -13.97
N TRP A 171 -3.21 -2.26 -12.73
CA TRP A 171 -4.36 -3.08 -12.40
C TRP A 171 -5.69 -2.44 -12.85
N ASP A 172 -5.75 -1.12 -12.95
CA ASP A 172 -6.90 -0.46 -13.59
C ASP A 172 -7.01 -0.80 -15.07
N TRP A 173 -5.89 -0.96 -15.78
CA TRP A 173 -5.92 -1.43 -17.16
C TRP A 173 -6.32 -2.91 -17.24
N VAL A 174 -5.70 -3.75 -16.42
CA VAL A 174 -5.98 -5.20 -16.39
C VAL A 174 -7.46 -5.48 -16.09
N PHE A 175 -8.07 -4.73 -15.17
CA PHE A 175 -9.46 -4.94 -14.74
C PHE A 175 -10.46 -3.93 -15.33
N GLY A 176 -10.05 -3.12 -16.30
CA GLY A 176 -10.95 -2.21 -17.04
C GLY A 176 -11.52 -1.04 -16.24
N THR A 177 -10.86 -0.61 -15.17
CA THR A 177 -11.29 0.52 -14.31
C THR A 177 -10.51 1.82 -14.56
N TYR A 178 -9.64 1.84 -15.57
CA TYR A 178 -8.89 3.04 -15.96
C TYR A 178 -9.76 4.05 -16.71
N ARG A 179 -9.65 5.33 -16.36
CA ARG A 179 -10.25 6.44 -17.10
C ARG A 179 -9.18 7.42 -17.52
N ARG A 180 -9.17 7.74 -18.82
CA ARG A 180 -8.24 8.70 -19.41
C ARG A 180 -8.66 10.10 -18.99
N ILE A 181 -7.71 10.86 -18.47
CA ILE A 181 -7.94 12.22 -18.04
C ILE A 181 -7.43 13.12 -19.15
N THR A 182 -8.35 13.59 -19.99
CA THR A 182 -8.06 14.65 -20.94
C THR A 182 -7.92 15.97 -20.18
N PRO A 183 -6.79 16.68 -20.33
CA PRO A 183 -6.74 18.07 -19.86
C PRO A 183 -7.78 18.87 -20.66
N HIS A 184 -8.66 19.57 -19.96
CA HIS A 184 -9.35 20.73 -20.55
C HIS A 184 -8.43 21.94 -20.48
#